data_AF-A0A534EX02-F1
#
_entry.id   AF-A0A534EX02-F1
#
_cell.length_a   1.000
_cell.length_b   1.000
_cell.length_c   1.000
_cell.angle_alpha   90.00
_cell.angle_beta   90.00
_cell.angle_gamma   90.00
#
_symmetry.space_group_name_H-M   'P 1'
#
loop_
_entity.id
_entity.type
_entity.pdbx_description
1 polymer ?
#
loop_
_entity_poly.entity_id
_entity_poly.type
_entity_poly.pdbx_seq_one_letter_code
_entity_poly.pdbx_strand_id
1 'polypeptide(L)'
;MALAADLCDIGAHRTRRIETGRPMNDVTPAPALTQREVLLHALYEASELEHNLMCTYLYAAASLKDGEREGLRAEEAAAVRRWRQVLMGVAIEEMGHLAAVWNITSALGGAPRIGRSN
;
A
#
# COMPACT_ATOMS: atom_id res chain seq x y z
N MET A 1 11.77 -16.59 -14.74
CA MET A 1 12.54 -15.38 -14.36
C MET A 1 12.30 -15.14 -12.88
N ALA A 2 13.05 -15.89 -12.06
CA ALA A 2 12.86 -16.03 -10.63
C ALA A 2 13.44 -14.83 -9.87
N LEU A 3 12.70 -14.40 -8.85
CA LEU A 3 13.06 -13.41 -7.82
C LEU A 3 14.35 -13.83 -7.07
N ALA A 4 15.04 -12.84 -6.49
CA ALA A 4 16.03 -12.96 -5.39
C ALA A 4 17.49 -13.32 -5.74
N ALA A 5 18.15 -12.49 -6.55
CA ALA A 5 19.57 -12.68 -6.89
C ALA A 5 20.55 -11.71 -6.22
N ASP A 6 20.23 -11.13 -5.06
CA ASP A 6 21.21 -10.28 -4.34
C ASP A 6 21.29 -10.54 -2.82
N LEU A 7 21.03 -11.80 -2.44
CA LEU A 7 21.44 -12.38 -1.15
C LEU A 7 22.61 -13.36 -1.36
N CYS A 8 23.44 -13.09 -2.38
CA CYS A 8 24.57 -13.91 -2.82
C CYS A 8 25.70 -13.90 -1.77
N ASP A 9 25.55 -14.70 -0.72
CA ASP A 9 26.67 -15.22 0.06
C ASP A 9 26.38 -16.64 0.61
N ILE A 10 25.69 -17.46 -0.20
CA ILE A 10 25.52 -18.90 0.04
C ILE A 10 26.67 -19.62 -0.66
N GLY A 11 27.86 -19.55 -0.07
CA GLY A 11 29.09 -19.93 -0.76
C GLY A 11 30.25 -20.41 0.11
N ALA A 12 30.02 -21.18 1.18
CA ALA A 12 31.08 -22.01 1.76
C ALA A 12 30.50 -23.14 2.64
N HIS A 13 30.22 -24.30 2.04
CA HIS A 13 30.09 -25.56 2.79
C HIS A 13 31.47 -25.95 3.38
N ARG A 14 31.83 -25.35 4.52
CA ARG A 14 32.88 -25.85 5.40
C ARG A 14 32.21 -26.72 6.46
N THR A 15 32.49 -28.01 6.44
CA THR A 15 32.11 -28.98 7.47
C THR A 15 32.60 -28.52 8.84
N ARG A 16 31.78 -27.73 9.56
CA ARG A 16 32.00 -27.44 10.98
C ARG A 16 31.53 -28.65 11.77
N ARG A 17 32.52 -29.35 12.31
CA ARG A 17 32.44 -30.22 13.48
C ARG A 17 31.39 -29.67 14.45
N ILE A 18 30.44 -30.49 14.87
CA ILE A 18 29.47 -30.12 15.92
C ILE A 18 30.28 -29.88 17.19
N GLU A 19 30.56 -28.60 17.49
CA GLU A 19 31.04 -28.17 18.80
C GLU A 19 29.83 -28.18 19.73
N THR A 20 29.78 -29.19 20.59
CA THR A 20 28.91 -29.30 21.75
C THR A 20 29.18 -28.11 22.70
N GLY A 21 28.49 -26.99 22.49
CA GLY A 21 28.65 -25.84 23.40
C GLY A 21 27.99 -24.50 23.04
N ARG A 22 26.94 -24.42 22.20
CA ARG A 22 26.24 -23.13 21.95
C ARG A 22 25.02 -23.00 22.88
N PRO A 23 24.93 -21.98 23.75
CA PRO A 23 23.75 -21.77 24.58
C PRO A 23 22.53 -21.47 23.70
N MET A 24 21.39 -22.10 24.02
CA MET A 24 20.09 -22.04 23.32
C MET A 24 19.46 -20.63 23.24
N ASN A 25 20.13 -19.59 23.76
CA ASN A 25 19.58 -18.24 23.91
C ASN A 25 20.26 -17.18 23.02
N ASP A 26 20.93 -17.58 21.94
CA ASP A 26 21.45 -16.63 20.95
C ASP A 26 20.33 -16.14 20.02
N VAL A 27 19.33 -15.48 20.62
CA VAL A 27 18.39 -14.64 19.89
C VAL A 27 19.15 -13.36 19.58
N THR A 28 19.74 -13.29 18.38
CA THR A 28 20.21 -12.00 17.85
C THR A 28 19.00 -11.07 17.82
N PRO A 29 18.94 -9.99 18.62
CA PRO A 29 17.82 -9.07 18.57
C PRO A 29 17.77 -8.48 17.17
N ALA A 30 16.57 -8.40 16.58
CA ALA A 30 16.39 -7.70 15.33
C ALA A 30 16.94 -6.27 15.47
N PRO A 31 17.67 -5.75 14.47
CA PRO A 31 18.23 -4.41 14.56
C PRO A 31 17.10 -3.40 14.79
N ALA A 32 17.31 -2.47 15.73
CA ALA A 32 16.38 -1.38 15.98
C ALA A 32 16.30 -0.50 14.71
N LEU A 33 15.09 -0.33 14.17
CA LEU A 33 14.87 0.52 13.01
C LEU A 33 15.20 1.98 13.35
N THR A 34 15.84 2.66 12.40
CA THR A 34 16.06 4.11 12.49
C THR A 34 14.73 4.86 12.39
N GLN A 35 14.65 6.07 12.97
CA GLN A 35 13.46 6.92 12.86
C GLN A 35 13.05 7.18 11.39
N ARG A 36 14.04 7.25 10.49
CA ARG A 36 13.82 7.41 9.05
C ARG A 36 13.11 6.19 8.46
N GLU A 37 13.53 4.98 8.82
CA GLU A 37 12.90 3.75 8.31
C GLU A 37 11.47 3.58 8.81
N VAL A 38 11.22 3.92 10.09
CA VAL A 38 9.87 3.93 10.66
C VAL A 38 8.97 4.93 9.92
N LEU A 39 9.46 6.13 9.65
CA LEU A 39 8.71 7.14 8.89
C LEU A 39 8.42 6.70 7.45
N LEU A 40 9.42 6.16 6.75
CA LEU A 40 9.23 5.64 5.40
C LEU A 40 8.24 4.48 5.36
N HIS A 41 8.27 3.60 6.36
CA HIS A 41 7.30 2.52 6.48
C HIS A 41 5.87 3.06 6.63
N ALA A 42 5.65 4.02 7.53
CA ALA A 42 4.34 4.64 7.71
C ALA A 42 3.84 5.37 6.44
N LEU A 43 4.74 6.00 5.67
CA LEU A 43 4.39 6.63 4.39
C LEU A 43 4.00 5.59 3.32
N TYR A 44 4.60 4.40 3.34
CA TYR A 44 4.17 3.31 2.47
C TYR A 44 2.79 2.77 2.87
N GLU A 45 2.53 2.57 4.17
CA GLU A 45 1.20 2.19 4.65
C GLU A 45 0.14 3.24 4.29
N ALA A 46 0.47 4.53 4.45
CA ALA A 46 -0.41 5.62 4.02
C ALA A 46 -0.67 5.57 2.50
N SER A 47 0.38 5.39 1.68
CA SER A 47 0.23 5.29 0.21
C SER A 47 -0.72 4.16 -0.20
N GLU A 48 -0.61 3.00 0.45
CA GLU A 48 -1.48 1.86 0.19
C GLU A 48 -2.93 2.14 0.61
N LEU A 49 -3.13 2.80 1.75
CA LEU A 49 -4.45 3.19 2.22
C LEU A 49 -5.12 4.20 1.26
N GLU A 50 -4.43 5.26 0.87
CA GLU A 50 -4.98 6.27 -0.07
C GLU A 50 -5.33 5.64 -1.42
N HIS A 51 -4.46 4.77 -1.93
CA HIS A 51 -4.72 4.07 -3.19
C HIS A 51 -5.94 3.13 -3.10
N ASN A 52 -6.08 2.40 -1.99
CA ASN A 52 -7.21 1.49 -1.76
C ASN A 52 -8.53 2.25 -1.61
N LEU A 53 -8.53 3.39 -0.90
CA LEU A 53 -9.70 4.25 -0.77
C LEU A 53 -10.10 4.86 -2.12
N MET A 54 -9.14 5.42 -2.86
CA MET A 54 -9.35 5.93 -4.20
C MET A 54 -10.04 4.88 -5.10
N CYS A 55 -9.50 3.66 -5.15
CA CYS A 55 -10.08 2.58 -5.96
C CYS A 55 -11.48 2.17 -5.48
N THR A 56 -11.71 2.14 -4.17
CA THR A 56 -13.00 1.81 -3.56
C THR A 56 -14.07 2.84 -3.91
N TYR A 57 -13.75 4.12 -3.82
CA TYR A 57 -14.67 5.20 -4.20
C TYR A 57 -14.96 5.23 -5.70
N LEU A 58 -13.93 4.99 -6.54
CA LEU A 58 -14.14 4.85 -7.99
C LEU A 58 -15.04 3.66 -8.32
N TYR A 59 -14.81 2.50 -7.68
CA TYR A 59 -15.64 1.32 -7.87
C TYR A 59 -17.07 1.57 -7.42
N ALA A 60 -17.28 2.17 -6.25
CA ALA A 60 -18.60 2.52 -5.75
C ALA A 60 -19.32 3.49 -6.70
N ALA A 61 -18.63 4.55 -7.16
CA ALA A 61 -19.17 5.50 -8.10
C ALA A 61 -19.57 4.82 -9.41
N ALA A 62 -18.71 3.96 -9.97
CA ALA A 62 -18.99 3.22 -11.20
C ALA A 62 -20.09 2.16 -11.06
N SER A 63 -20.32 1.65 -9.85
CA SER A 63 -21.33 0.62 -9.55
C SER A 63 -22.75 1.17 -9.38
N LEU A 64 -22.91 2.49 -9.23
CA LEU A 64 -24.23 3.12 -9.13
C LEU A 64 -24.98 3.03 -10.46
N LYS A 65 -26.31 2.88 -10.38
CA LYS A 65 -27.20 2.88 -11.54
C LYS A 65 -27.18 4.19 -12.34
N ASP A 66 -27.34 4.12 -13.64
CA ASP A 66 -27.36 5.29 -14.55
C ASP A 66 -28.76 5.86 -14.80
N GLY A 67 -29.42 6.30 -13.72
CA GLY A 67 -30.67 7.05 -13.78
C GLY A 67 -31.90 6.22 -14.15
N GLU A 68 -32.89 6.89 -14.74
CA GLU A 68 -34.22 6.31 -14.99
C GLU A 68 -34.20 5.16 -16.01
N ARG A 69 -33.19 5.14 -16.90
CA ARG A 69 -32.98 4.06 -17.88
C ARG A 69 -32.73 2.70 -17.22
N GLU A 70 -32.29 2.68 -15.97
CA GLU A 70 -32.05 1.48 -15.16
C GLU A 70 -33.13 1.26 -14.09
N GLY A 71 -34.30 1.88 -14.29
CA GLY A 71 -35.51 1.67 -13.49
C GLY A 71 -35.57 2.50 -12.21
N LEU A 72 -34.80 3.58 -12.09
CA LEU A 72 -34.94 4.53 -10.99
C LEU A 72 -36.10 5.49 -11.23
N ARG A 73 -36.80 5.90 -10.17
CA ARG A 73 -37.70 7.06 -10.23
C ARG A 73 -36.89 8.35 -10.35
N ALA A 74 -37.50 9.42 -10.87
CA ALA A 74 -36.80 10.70 -11.09
C ALA A 74 -36.08 11.25 -9.84
N GLU A 75 -36.71 11.13 -8.66
CA GLU A 75 -36.13 11.55 -7.38
C GLU A 75 -34.93 10.68 -6.97
N GLU A 76 -35.02 9.37 -7.16
CA GLU A 76 -33.94 8.42 -6.88
C GLU A 76 -32.77 8.64 -7.84
N ALA A 77 -33.05 8.86 -9.13
CA ALA A 77 -32.06 9.19 -10.13
C ALA A 77 -31.33 10.51 -9.78
N ALA A 78 -32.05 11.51 -9.26
CA ALA A 78 -31.45 12.74 -8.77
C ALA A 78 -30.55 12.50 -7.54
N ALA A 79 -30.96 11.66 -6.60
CA ALA A 79 -30.16 11.29 -5.44
C ALA A 79 -28.88 10.53 -5.83
N VAL A 80 -29.00 9.52 -6.69
CA VAL A 80 -27.87 8.73 -7.20
C VAL A 80 -26.86 9.59 -7.95
N ARG A 81 -27.33 10.56 -8.77
CA ARG A 81 -26.44 11.54 -9.41
C ARG A 81 -25.64 12.34 -8.39
N ARG A 82 -26.27 12.85 -7.31
CA ARG A 82 -25.56 13.58 -6.26
C ARG A 82 -24.53 12.70 -5.54
N TRP A 83 -24.90 11.48 -5.18
CA TRP A 83 -23.96 10.55 -4.54
C TRP A 83 -22.78 10.22 -5.44
N ARG A 84 -23.01 9.98 -6.74
CA ARG A 84 -21.92 9.76 -7.71
C ARG A 84 -20.95 10.93 -7.74
N GLN A 85 -21.45 12.17 -7.73
CA GLN A 85 -20.58 13.36 -7.69
C GLN A 85 -19.75 13.43 -6.40
N VAL A 86 -20.35 13.12 -5.24
CA VAL A 86 -19.62 13.07 -3.97
C VAL A 86 -18.53 12.00 -4.00
N LEU A 87 -18.86 10.77 -4.41
CA LEU A 87 -17.90 9.67 -4.48
C LEU A 87 -16.73 9.97 -5.43
N MET A 88 -17.01 10.58 -6.59
CA MET A 88 -15.97 11.02 -7.51
C MET A 88 -15.11 12.13 -6.92
N GLY A 89 -15.71 13.08 -6.20
CA GLY A 89 -14.98 14.13 -5.48
C GLY A 89 -13.99 13.57 -4.47
N VAL A 90 -14.46 12.65 -3.60
CA VAL A 90 -13.59 12.00 -2.60
C VAL A 90 -12.47 11.20 -3.28
N ALA A 91 -12.78 10.45 -4.35
CA ALA A 91 -11.73 9.73 -5.09
C ALA A 91 -10.64 10.66 -5.63
N ILE A 92 -10.98 11.88 -6.05
CA ILE A 92 -10.00 12.90 -6.49
C ILE A 92 -9.20 13.45 -5.30
N GLU A 93 -9.83 13.64 -4.14
CA GLU A 93 -9.13 14.03 -2.91
C GLU A 93 -8.08 12.98 -2.51
N GLU A 94 -8.41 11.69 -2.56
CA GLU A 94 -7.46 10.61 -2.27
C GLU A 94 -6.31 10.54 -3.28
N MET A 95 -6.55 10.88 -4.57
CA MET A 95 -5.46 11.05 -5.55
C MET A 95 -4.49 12.16 -5.13
N GLY A 96 -5.02 13.25 -4.56
CA GLY A 96 -4.23 14.36 -4.02
C GLY A 96 -3.42 13.97 -2.79
N HIS A 97 -4.04 13.22 -1.86
CA HIS A 97 -3.34 12.68 -0.69
C HIS A 97 -2.21 11.73 -1.08
N LEU A 98 -2.48 10.79 -1.99
CA LEU A 98 -1.47 9.87 -2.52
C LEU A 98 -0.29 10.63 -3.15
N ALA A 99 -0.57 11.66 -3.96
CA ALA A 99 0.48 12.50 -4.53
C ALA A 99 1.32 13.23 -3.46
N ALA A 100 0.68 13.72 -2.40
CA ALA A 100 1.38 14.35 -1.28
C ALA A 100 2.30 13.36 -0.54
N VAL A 101 1.79 12.15 -0.25
CA VAL A 101 2.58 11.09 0.40
C VAL A 101 3.79 10.69 -0.45
N TRP A 102 3.63 10.57 -1.77
CA TRP A 102 4.73 10.29 -2.69
C TRP A 102 5.77 11.41 -2.75
N ASN A 103 5.34 12.67 -2.74
CA ASN A 103 6.25 13.81 -2.72
C ASN A 103 7.10 13.81 -1.43
N ILE A 104 6.47 13.58 -0.27
CA ILE A 104 7.17 13.48 1.02
C ILE A 104 8.12 12.29 1.04
N THR A 105 7.67 11.12 0.57
CA THR A 105 8.49 9.91 0.47
C THR A 105 9.75 10.16 -0.37
N SER A 106 9.58 10.80 -1.53
CA SER A 106 10.69 11.15 -2.43
C SER A 106 11.65 12.14 -1.78
N ALA A 107 11.14 13.16 -1.09
CA ALA A 107 11.97 14.14 -0.38
C ALA A 107 12.83 13.53 0.74
N LEU A 108 12.38 12.42 1.33
CA LEU A 108 13.13 11.65 2.33
C LEU A 108 14.10 10.62 1.72
N GLY A 109 14.20 10.57 0.38
CA GLY A 109 15.02 9.60 -0.34
C GLY A 109 14.43 8.18 -0.37
N GLY A 110 13.12 8.05 -0.13
CA GLY A 110 12.36 6.83 -0.41
C GLY A 110 11.90 6.80 -1.87
N ALA A 111 11.48 5.64 -2.34
CA ALA A 111 10.92 5.49 -3.69
C ALA A 111 9.41 5.33 -3.58
N PRO A 112 8.59 6.23 -4.17
CA PRO A 112 7.16 6.04 -4.31
C PRO A 112 6.85 4.67 -4.90
N ARG A 113 5.89 3.96 -4.31
CA ARG A 113 5.43 2.67 -4.83
C ARG A 113 3.94 2.69 -5.00
N ILE A 114 3.51 2.01 -6.06
CA ILE A 114 2.15 1.52 -6.20
C ILE A 114 2.27 0.00 -6.16
N GLY A 115 1.75 -0.58 -5.08
CA GLY A 115 1.80 -2.01 -4.84
C GLY A 115 0.42 -2.46 -4.41
N ARG A 116 -0.06 -3.52 -5.04
CA ARG A 116 -1.21 -4.29 -4.54
C ARG A 116 -0.68 -5.66 -4.16
N SER A 117 -0.82 -6.06 -2.91
CA SER A 117 -0.70 -7.45 -2.50
C SER A 117 -2.08 -8.09 -2.67
N ASN A 118 -2.34 -8.65 -3.84
CA ASN A 118 -3.54 -9.44 -4.12
C ASN A 118 -3.17 -10.78 -4.72
#